data_AF-A0A420I6D1-F1
#
_entry.id   AF-A0A420I6D1-F1
#
_cell.length_a   1.000
_cell.length_b   1.000
_cell.length_c   1.000
_cell.angle_alpha   90.00
_cell.angle_beta   90.00
_cell.angle_gamma   90.00
#
_symmetry.space_group_name_H-M   'P 1'
#
loop_
_entity.id
_entity.type
_entity.pdbx_description
1 polymer ?
#
loop_
_entity_poly.entity_id
_entity_poly.type
_entity_poly.pdbx_seq_one_letter_code
_entity_poly.pdbx_strand_id
1 'polypeptide(L)'
;MEVLKEADMHCWSQEEIEYQQRSKLNFKQSQSSASIKTEISANEEVKAEPRIIPYKNKTTNPSLNPPHVGYGITNLRKTFPISMKYKGYEDSLEITLQVFYEHCNENGIGTDQLRNAVTIILDGDALEYYYTNIAPLQTTDFKTVIDELRKKFETEQQQRKDFSEWISLSLEKMIAENTDKTTMVCF
;
A
#
# COMPACT_ATOMS: atom_id res chain seq x y z
N MET A 1 -35.37 -25.41 32.80
CA MET A 1 -35.35 -24.68 31.52
C MET A 1 -34.99 -23.25 31.88
N GLU A 2 -33.69 -22.95 31.95
CA GLU A 2 -33.18 -21.64 32.36
C GLU A 2 -33.16 -20.72 31.14
N VAL A 3 -33.83 -19.57 31.27
CA VAL A 3 -33.88 -18.51 30.27
C VAL A 3 -32.67 -17.59 30.52
N LEU A 4 -31.70 -17.62 29.60
CA LEU A 4 -30.59 -16.66 29.60
C LEU A 4 -31.13 -15.26 29.28
N LYS A 5 -30.91 -14.33 30.21
CA LYS A 5 -31.30 -12.92 30.05
C LYS A 5 -30.31 -12.22 29.15
N GLU A 6 -30.81 -11.69 28.04
CA GLU A 6 -30.13 -10.80 27.11
C GLU A 6 -29.97 -9.42 27.76
N ALA A 7 -28.94 -9.25 28.58
CA ALA A 7 -28.63 -7.98 29.23
C ALA A 7 -27.12 -7.84 29.43
N ASP A 8 -26.40 -7.51 28.35
CA ASP A 8 -25.12 -6.78 28.41
C ASP A 8 -24.72 -6.31 27.00
N MET A 9 -25.63 -5.59 26.34
CA MET A 9 -25.25 -4.81 25.16
C MET A 9 -24.73 -3.45 25.67
N HIS A 10 -23.42 -3.24 25.56
CA HIS A 10 -22.76 -2.01 26.00
C HIS A 10 -23.29 -0.82 25.18
N CYS A 11 -24.26 -0.10 25.73
CA CYS A 11 -24.72 1.17 25.20
C CYS A 11 -23.63 2.21 25.43
N TRP A 12 -23.08 2.74 24.35
CA TRP A 12 -22.06 3.79 24.44
C TRP A 12 -22.63 5.02 25.13
N SER A 13 -21.87 5.56 26.09
CA SER A 13 -22.20 6.82 26.73
C SER A 13 -21.99 7.98 25.76
N GLN A 14 -22.70 9.09 26.01
CA GLN A 14 -22.56 10.32 25.22
C GLN A 14 -21.12 10.85 25.23
N GLU A 15 -20.40 10.69 26.35
CA GLU A 15 -18.99 11.08 26.48
C GLU A 15 -18.08 10.21 25.61
N GLU A 16 -18.32 8.90 25.53
CA GLU A 16 -17.57 8.00 24.65
C GLU A 16 -17.82 8.31 23.17
N ILE A 17 -19.06 8.66 22.81
CA ILE A 17 -19.42 9.09 21.45
C ILE A 17 -18.67 10.39 21.11
N GLU A 18 -18.68 11.38 21.99
CA GLU A 18 -18.01 12.67 21.78
C GLU A 18 -16.49 12.53 21.72
N TYR A 19 -15.89 11.65 22.54
CA TYR A 19 -14.47 11.35 22.51
C TYR A 19 -14.04 10.77 21.14
N GLN A 20 -14.83 9.83 20.61
CA GLN A 20 -14.58 9.23 19.29
C GLN A 20 -14.79 10.24 18.15
N GLN A 21 -15.69 11.19 18.28
CA GLN A 21 -15.87 12.26 17.30
C GLN A 21 -14.71 13.26 17.31
N ARG A 22 -14.25 13.66 18.51
CA ARG A 22 -13.12 14.60 18.66
C ARG A 22 -11.80 14.01 18.17
N SER A 23 -11.54 12.72 18.40
CA SER A 23 -10.34 12.05 17.90
C SER A 23 -10.31 12.00 16.36
N LYS A 24 -11.47 11.77 15.72
CA LYS A 24 -11.61 11.70 14.25
C LYS A 24 -11.58 13.06 13.56
N LEU A 25 -11.99 14.14 14.24
CA LEU A 25 -11.96 15.51 13.70
C LEU A 25 -10.53 16.08 13.60
N ASN A 26 -9.68 15.80 14.59
CA ASN A 26 -8.27 16.22 14.58
C ASN A 26 -7.45 15.55 13.45
N PHE A 27 -7.89 14.41 12.94
CA PHE A 27 -7.25 13.74 11.79
C PHE A 27 -7.63 14.38 10.45
N LYS A 28 -8.84 14.95 10.31
CA LYS A 28 -9.32 15.56 9.06
C LYS A 28 -8.74 16.95 8.79
N GLN A 29 -8.28 17.68 9.81
CA GLN A 29 -7.82 19.06 9.63
C GLN A 29 -6.43 19.18 8.95
N SER A 30 -5.67 18.09 8.88
CA SER A 30 -4.33 18.07 8.26
C SER A 30 -4.33 17.76 6.76
N GLN A 31 -5.49 17.47 6.14
CA GLN A 31 -5.55 17.13 4.71
C GLN A 31 -6.69 17.88 4.00
N SER A 32 -6.54 19.20 3.87
CA SER A 32 -7.35 19.99 2.94
C SER A 32 -6.44 20.95 2.17
N SER A 33 -5.76 20.45 1.13
CA SER A 33 -5.47 21.24 -0.06
C SER A 33 -5.00 20.33 -1.20
N ALA A 34 -5.92 20.01 -2.11
CA ALA A 34 -5.77 20.08 -3.57
C ALA A 34 -6.84 19.21 -4.25
N SER A 35 -7.91 19.85 -4.72
CA SER A 35 -8.86 19.23 -5.63
C SER A 35 -8.27 19.20 -7.04
N ILE A 36 -8.16 18.02 -7.64
CA ILE A 36 -8.10 17.88 -9.10
C ILE A 36 -9.28 17.01 -9.52
N LYS A 37 -10.26 17.64 -10.17
CA LYS A 37 -11.28 16.99 -10.98
C LYS A 37 -10.64 16.56 -12.30
N THR A 38 -10.79 15.29 -12.69
CA THR A 38 -11.01 14.94 -14.10
C THR A 38 -11.90 13.71 -14.21
N GLU A 39 -12.83 13.83 -15.14
CA GLU A 39 -13.96 12.96 -15.46
C GLU A 39 -13.54 11.60 -16.02
N ILE A 40 -14.32 10.58 -15.64
CA ILE A 40 -14.25 9.21 -16.16
C ILE A 40 -15.06 9.16 -17.46
N SER A 41 -14.47 8.63 -18.53
CA SER A 41 -15.20 8.13 -19.70
C SER A 41 -14.96 6.63 -19.80
N ALA A 42 -16.04 5.87 -19.83
CA ALA A 42 -16.09 4.44 -19.55
C ALA A 42 -16.38 3.64 -20.82
N ASN A 43 -15.39 2.88 -21.29
CA ASN A 43 -15.50 1.73 -22.18
C ASN A 43 -14.08 1.11 -22.24
N GLU A 44 -13.82 -0.19 -22.08
CA GLU A 44 -14.46 -1.34 -22.69
C GLU A 44 -14.00 -2.62 -21.95
N GLU A 45 -14.90 -3.59 -21.87
CA GLU A 45 -14.78 -4.87 -21.18
C GLU A 45 -13.76 -5.78 -21.88
N VAL A 46 -12.65 -6.14 -21.19
CA VAL A 46 -11.80 -7.27 -21.62
C VAL A 46 -11.55 -8.19 -20.43
N LYS A 47 -12.27 -9.31 -20.45
CA LYS A 47 -12.04 -10.49 -19.62
C LYS A 47 -10.61 -11.02 -19.85
N ALA A 48 -9.69 -10.73 -18.92
CA ALA A 48 -8.36 -11.31 -18.92
C ALA A 48 -8.15 -12.14 -17.64
N GLU A 49 -8.15 -13.46 -17.81
CA GLU A 49 -7.63 -14.40 -16.79
C GLU A 49 -6.16 -14.07 -16.47
N PRO A 50 -5.71 -14.29 -15.21
CA PRO A 50 -4.34 -14.02 -14.82
C PRO A 50 -3.39 -14.99 -15.53
N ARG A 51 -2.69 -14.48 -16.54
CA ARG A 51 -1.69 -15.25 -17.27
C ARG A 51 -0.40 -15.28 -16.45
N ILE A 52 -0.24 -16.32 -15.64
CA ILE A 52 1.05 -16.69 -15.03
C ILE A 52 2.04 -16.89 -16.18
N ILE A 53 2.97 -15.95 -16.38
CA ILE A 53 4.08 -16.15 -17.32
C ILE A 53 5.15 -16.96 -16.59
N PRO A 54 5.51 -18.17 -17.06
CA PRO A 54 6.54 -18.96 -16.42
C PRO A 54 7.89 -18.26 -16.55
N TYR A 55 8.59 -18.12 -15.42
CA TYR A 55 9.99 -17.67 -15.37
C TYR A 55 10.85 -18.58 -16.26
N LYS A 56 11.33 -18.05 -17.39
CA LYS A 56 12.23 -18.75 -18.31
C LYS A 56 13.67 -18.49 -17.87
N ASN A 57 14.28 -19.48 -17.23
CA ASN A 57 15.72 -19.60 -17.03
C ASN A 57 16.43 -19.80 -18.39
N LYS A 58 16.79 -18.71 -19.07
CA LYS A 58 17.70 -18.78 -20.23
C LYS A 58 19.15 -18.82 -19.74
N THR A 59 19.73 -20.01 -19.72
CA THR A 59 21.18 -20.22 -19.64
C THR A 59 21.82 -19.51 -20.84
N THR A 60 22.44 -18.36 -20.59
CA THR A 60 23.21 -17.61 -21.59
C THR A 60 24.69 -17.69 -21.23
N ASN A 61 25.51 -17.97 -22.25
CA ASN A 61 26.94 -18.26 -22.23
C ASN A 61 27.78 -17.33 -21.33
N PRO A 62 28.89 -17.83 -20.74
CA PRO A 62 29.75 -17.04 -19.87
C PRO A 62 30.49 -15.97 -20.66
N SER A 63 30.04 -14.72 -20.56
CA SER A 63 30.84 -13.56 -20.92
C SER A 63 31.99 -13.44 -19.92
N LEU A 64 33.23 -13.54 -20.42
CA LEU A 64 34.45 -13.23 -19.67
C LEU A 64 34.34 -11.82 -19.08
N ASN A 65 34.03 -11.71 -17.79
CA ASN A 65 34.36 -10.58 -16.93
C ASN A 65 34.50 -11.12 -15.49
N PRO A 66 35.44 -10.60 -14.68
CA PRO A 66 35.66 -11.11 -13.33
C PRO A 66 34.38 -11.00 -12.49
N PRO A 67 34.12 -11.91 -11.54
CA PRO A 67 32.97 -11.84 -10.66
C PRO A 67 33.15 -10.68 -9.70
N HIS A 68 32.73 -9.49 -10.11
CA HIS A 68 32.68 -8.33 -9.26
C HIS A 68 31.28 -8.24 -8.67
N VAL A 69 31.09 -9.00 -7.60
CA VAL A 69 29.84 -9.11 -6.82
C VAL A 69 29.34 -7.71 -6.36
N GLY A 70 30.17 -6.67 -6.41
CA GLY A 70 29.77 -5.27 -6.12
C GLY A 70 29.36 -4.39 -7.30
N TYR A 71 29.69 -4.73 -8.56
CA TYR A 71 29.37 -3.84 -9.70
C TYR A 71 27.87 -3.86 -10.05
N GLY A 72 27.19 -4.99 -9.87
CA GLY A 72 25.77 -5.11 -10.19
C GLY A 72 24.90 -4.16 -9.35
N ILE A 73 25.06 -4.17 -8.03
CA ILE A 73 24.28 -3.31 -7.12
C ILE A 73 24.58 -1.82 -7.33
N THR A 74 25.85 -1.48 -7.57
CA THR A 74 26.24 -0.08 -7.81
C THR A 74 25.73 0.45 -9.15
N ASN A 75 25.68 -0.37 -10.19
CA ASN A 75 25.03 0.00 -11.45
C ASN A 75 23.51 0.07 -11.32
N LEU A 76 22.88 -0.89 -10.62
CA LEU A 76 21.45 -0.84 -10.34
C LEU A 76 21.08 0.48 -9.66
N ARG A 77 21.83 0.91 -8.64
CA ARG A 77 21.59 2.18 -7.96
C ARG A 77 21.62 3.40 -8.89
N LYS A 78 22.44 3.36 -9.93
CA LYS A 78 22.58 4.46 -10.90
C LYS A 78 21.52 4.42 -11.99
N THR A 79 21.09 3.24 -12.39
CA THR A 79 20.22 3.01 -13.54
C THR A 79 18.74 2.93 -13.16
N PHE A 80 18.43 2.57 -11.91
CA PHE A 80 17.07 2.40 -11.46
C PHE A 80 16.28 3.72 -11.56
N PRO A 81 15.16 3.75 -12.29
CA PRO A 81 14.40 4.97 -12.53
C PRO A 81 13.78 5.51 -11.23
N ILE A 82 14.04 6.79 -10.94
CA ILE A 82 13.54 7.46 -9.73
C ILE A 82 12.01 7.43 -9.67
N SER A 83 11.33 7.53 -10.83
CA SER A 83 9.87 7.48 -10.93
C SER A 83 9.26 6.12 -10.59
N MET A 84 10.05 5.05 -10.54
CA MET A 84 9.58 3.70 -10.18
C MET A 84 9.92 3.33 -8.73
N LYS A 85 10.56 4.23 -7.98
CA LYS A 85 10.84 3.97 -6.57
C LYS A 85 9.56 4.01 -5.77
N TYR A 86 9.46 3.06 -4.86
CA TYR A 86 8.32 2.88 -3.98
C TYR A 86 8.40 3.84 -2.79
N LYS A 87 7.41 4.72 -2.68
CA LYS A 87 7.27 5.71 -1.61
C LYS A 87 6.29 5.28 -0.52
N GLY A 88 5.44 4.29 -0.78
CA GLY A 88 4.46 3.79 0.18
C GLY A 88 3.03 3.84 -0.37
N TYR A 89 2.12 4.50 0.34
CA TYR A 89 0.66 4.39 0.18
C TYR A 89 0.09 4.72 -1.21
N GLU A 90 0.80 5.52 -2.02
CA GLU A 90 0.34 5.95 -3.34
C GLU A 90 0.91 5.08 -4.48
N ASP A 91 1.89 4.24 -4.18
CA ASP A 91 2.60 3.42 -5.16
C ASP A 91 2.19 1.95 -5.07
N SER A 92 2.33 1.21 -6.18
CA SER A 92 2.13 -0.24 -6.18
C SER A 92 3.45 -0.95 -5.96
N LEU A 93 3.57 -1.62 -4.81
CA LEU A 93 4.75 -2.43 -4.49
C LEU A 93 4.96 -3.55 -5.51
N GLU A 94 3.88 -4.15 -6.03
CA GLU A 94 3.95 -5.20 -7.06
C GLU A 94 4.59 -4.69 -8.36
N ILE A 95 4.18 -3.51 -8.85
CA ILE A 95 4.76 -2.89 -10.04
C ILE A 95 6.24 -2.56 -9.81
N THR A 96 6.58 -1.93 -8.67
CA THR A 96 7.98 -1.63 -8.35
C THR A 96 8.83 -2.90 -8.27
N LEU A 97 8.31 -3.98 -7.69
CA LEU A 97 9.02 -5.26 -7.61
C LEU A 97 9.25 -5.88 -8.99
N GLN A 98 8.28 -5.79 -9.90
CA GLN A 98 8.47 -6.27 -11.27
C GLN A 98 9.63 -5.54 -11.96
N VAL A 99 9.63 -4.21 -11.93
CA VAL A 99 10.70 -3.38 -12.51
C VAL A 99 12.04 -3.67 -11.83
N PHE A 100 12.04 -3.90 -10.52
CA PHE A 100 13.21 -4.28 -9.75
C PHE A 100 13.82 -5.59 -10.23
N TYR A 101 13.01 -6.65 -10.42
CA TYR A 101 13.50 -7.94 -10.89
C TYR A 101 14.10 -7.85 -12.29
N GLU A 102 13.48 -7.06 -13.19
CA GLU A 102 14.01 -6.80 -14.53
C GLU A 102 15.39 -6.14 -14.47
N HIS A 103 15.53 -5.07 -13.68
CA HIS A 103 16.82 -4.38 -13.54
C HIS A 103 17.87 -5.23 -12.80
N CYS A 104 17.46 -6.05 -11.83
CA CYS A 104 18.36 -7.00 -11.18
C CYS A 104 18.92 -8.00 -12.19
N ASN A 105 18.07 -8.54 -13.07
CA ASN A 105 18.49 -9.46 -14.11
C ASN A 105 19.45 -8.81 -15.12
N GLU A 106 19.17 -7.57 -15.54
CA GLU A 106 20.05 -6.80 -16.43
C GLU A 106 21.43 -6.52 -15.82
N ASN A 107 21.49 -6.35 -14.50
CA ASN A 107 22.71 -6.07 -13.76
C ASN A 107 23.40 -7.33 -13.19
N GLY A 108 22.91 -8.53 -13.51
CA GLY A 108 23.48 -9.80 -13.04
C GLY A 108 23.34 -10.03 -11.54
N ILE A 109 22.32 -9.45 -10.90
CA ILE A 109 22.04 -9.59 -9.47
C ILE A 109 21.21 -10.86 -9.25
N GLY A 110 21.78 -11.82 -8.52
CA GLY A 110 21.12 -13.06 -8.13
C GLY A 110 20.14 -12.90 -6.97
N THR A 111 19.35 -13.94 -6.73
CA THR A 111 18.33 -13.98 -5.65
C THR A 111 18.93 -13.79 -4.25
N ASP A 112 20.17 -14.25 -4.07
CA ASP A 112 20.99 -14.11 -2.87
C ASP A 112 21.36 -12.65 -2.56
N GLN A 113 21.36 -11.79 -3.58
CA GLN A 113 21.77 -10.38 -3.47
C GLN A 113 20.60 -9.40 -3.48
N LEU A 114 19.38 -9.86 -3.79
CA LEU A 114 18.19 -9.01 -3.83
C LEU A 114 18.01 -8.23 -2.53
N ARG A 115 18.25 -8.88 -1.38
CA ARG A 115 18.14 -8.23 -0.08
C ARG A 115 19.04 -7.00 0.03
N ASN A 116 20.28 -7.09 -0.45
CA ASN A 116 21.25 -6.00 -0.38
C ASN A 116 20.86 -4.82 -1.30
N ALA A 117 19.99 -5.09 -2.29
CA ALA A 117 19.53 -4.10 -3.25
C ALA A 117 18.16 -3.50 -2.90
N VAL A 118 17.42 -4.02 -1.89
CA VAL A 118 16.06 -3.54 -1.55
C VAL A 118 16.02 -2.03 -1.32
N THR A 119 17.00 -1.47 -0.63
CA THR A 119 16.99 -0.03 -0.31
C THR A 119 17.12 0.88 -1.54
N ILE A 120 17.51 0.35 -2.70
CA ILE A 120 17.61 1.11 -3.95
C ILE A 120 16.22 1.46 -4.50
N ILE A 121 15.24 0.58 -4.29
CA ILE A 121 13.88 0.73 -4.82
C ILE A 121 12.95 1.47 -3.88
N LEU A 122 13.42 1.86 -2.70
CA LEU A 122 12.64 2.57 -1.70
C LEU A 122 12.96 4.07 -1.74
N ASP A 123 11.95 4.87 -1.48
CA ASP A 123 12.06 6.32 -1.29
C ASP A 123 11.02 6.79 -0.26
N GLY A 124 11.07 8.06 0.14
CA GLY A 124 10.07 8.69 1.02
C GLY A 124 9.74 7.88 2.29
N ASP A 125 8.44 7.77 2.58
CA ASP A 125 7.92 7.12 3.79
C ASP A 125 8.31 5.63 3.87
N ALA A 126 8.36 4.94 2.73
CA ALA A 126 8.76 3.53 2.68
C ALA A 126 10.24 3.34 3.07
N LEU A 127 11.12 4.24 2.64
CA LEU A 127 12.54 4.20 3.02
C LEU A 127 12.73 4.53 4.50
N GLU A 128 12.01 5.52 5.03
CA GLU A 128 12.02 5.85 6.45
C GLU A 128 11.52 4.67 7.30
N TYR A 129 10.40 4.06 6.89
CA TYR A 129 9.87 2.87 7.55
C TYR A 129 10.86 1.70 7.54
N TYR A 130 11.58 1.51 6.44
CA TYR A 130 12.61 0.47 6.34
C TYR A 130 13.69 0.67 7.41
N TYR A 131 14.27 1.85 7.54
CA TYR A 131 15.37 2.07 8.49
C TYR A 131 14.90 2.09 9.95
N THR A 132 13.66 2.51 10.21
CA THR A 132 13.11 2.60 11.57
C THR A 132 12.59 1.27 12.10
N ASN A 133 11.95 0.45 11.25
CA ASN A 133 11.22 -0.74 11.70
C ASN A 133 11.77 -2.05 11.15
N ILE A 134 12.34 -2.05 9.94
CA ILE A 134 12.78 -3.30 9.29
C ILE A 134 14.27 -3.56 9.49
N ALA A 135 15.12 -2.54 9.31
CA ALA A 135 16.57 -2.66 9.49
C ALA A 135 16.97 -3.18 10.89
N PRO A 136 16.32 -2.78 12.00
CA PRO A 136 16.62 -3.31 13.33
C PRO A 136 16.30 -4.80 13.50
N LEU A 137 15.42 -5.38 12.67
CA LEU A 137 15.09 -6.81 12.74
C LEU A 137 16.25 -7.70 12.31
N GLN A 138 17.26 -7.15 11.62
CA GLN A 138 18.44 -7.87 11.12
C GLN A 138 18.09 -9.16 10.36
N THR A 139 16.89 -9.23 9.77
CA THR A 139 16.52 -10.33 8.88
C THR A 139 17.54 -10.40 7.75
N THR A 140 17.82 -11.57 7.20
CA THR A 140 18.62 -11.71 5.96
C THR A 140 17.74 -12.02 4.75
N ASP A 141 16.48 -12.36 4.99
CA ASP A 141 15.55 -12.76 3.96
C ASP A 141 14.97 -11.54 3.24
N PHE A 142 14.94 -11.61 1.91
CA PHE A 142 14.32 -10.60 1.06
C PHE A 142 12.79 -10.63 1.22
N LYS A 143 12.19 -11.82 1.28
CA LYS A 143 10.74 -11.98 1.32
C LYS A 143 10.15 -11.34 2.59
N THR A 144 10.78 -11.58 3.73
CA THR A 144 10.40 -10.96 5.01
C THR A 144 10.34 -9.43 4.93
N VAL A 145 11.31 -8.79 4.27
CA VAL A 145 11.33 -7.33 4.11
C VAL A 145 10.14 -6.85 3.27
N ILE A 146 9.88 -7.53 2.15
CA ILE A 146 8.76 -7.20 1.26
C ILE A 146 7.42 -7.41 1.97
N ASP A 147 7.28 -8.46 2.77
CA ASP A 147 6.06 -8.74 3.51
C ASP A 147 5.78 -7.68 4.59
N GLU A 148 6.80 -7.18 5.29
CA GLU A 148 6.64 -6.08 6.25
C GLU A 148 6.28 -4.75 5.55
N LEU A 149 6.90 -4.45 4.41
CA LEU A 149 6.51 -3.28 3.59
C LEU A 149 5.06 -3.37 3.13
N ARG A 150 4.66 -4.54 2.61
CA ARG A 150 3.27 -4.81 2.19
C ARG A 150 2.29 -4.63 3.34
N LYS A 151 2.59 -5.23 4.49
CA LYS A 151 1.77 -5.15 5.69
C LYS A 151 1.57 -3.71 6.17
N LYS A 152 2.59 -2.86 6.07
CA LYS A 152 2.47 -1.45 6.47
C LYS A 152 1.64 -0.64 5.48
N PHE A 153 1.97 -0.70 4.21
CA PHE A 153 1.47 0.26 3.23
C PHE A 153 0.23 -0.21 2.47
N GLU A 154 0.16 -1.49 2.06
CA GLU A 154 -1.01 -2.00 1.33
C GLU A 154 -2.18 -2.32 2.26
N THR A 155 -1.93 -2.77 3.49
CA THR A 155 -3.02 -3.07 4.45
C THR A 155 -3.71 -1.78 4.90
N GLU A 156 -2.96 -0.71 5.15
CA GLU A 156 -3.55 0.59 5.48
C GLU A 156 -4.27 1.23 4.29
N GLN A 157 -3.75 1.05 3.06
CA GLN A 157 -4.43 1.51 1.85
C GLN A 157 -5.78 0.81 1.68
N GLN A 158 -5.83 -0.50 1.87
CA GLN A 158 -7.07 -1.27 1.84
C GLN A 158 -8.05 -0.80 2.92
N GLN A 159 -7.59 -0.63 4.17
CA GLN A 159 -8.44 -0.14 5.26
C GLN A 159 -9.00 1.26 4.99
N ARG A 160 -8.21 2.16 4.40
CA ARG A 160 -8.68 3.50 4.02
C ARG A 160 -9.76 3.43 2.94
N LYS A 161 -9.58 2.57 1.93
CA LYS A 161 -10.54 2.35 0.87
C LYS A 161 -11.85 1.80 1.43
N ASP A 162 -11.78 0.74 2.22
CA ASP A 162 -12.93 0.10 2.85
C ASP A 162 -13.70 1.09 3.74
N PHE A 163 -12.98 1.91 4.51
CA PHE A 163 -13.59 2.94 5.35
C PHE A 163 -14.26 4.05 4.53
N SER A 164 -13.65 4.48 3.42
CA SER A 164 -14.24 5.49 2.52
C SER A 164 -15.51 4.97 1.86
N GLU A 165 -15.49 3.74 1.36
CA GLU A 165 -16.67 3.08 0.80
C GLU A 165 -17.77 2.94 1.84
N TRP A 166 -17.43 2.52 3.06
CA TRP A 166 -18.38 2.41 4.16
C TRP A 166 -19.02 3.76 4.54
N ILE A 167 -18.24 4.85 4.57
CA ILE A 167 -18.78 6.20 4.79
C ILE A 167 -19.73 6.60 3.67
N SER A 168 -19.36 6.36 2.41
CA SER A 168 -20.21 6.73 1.25
C SER A 168 -21.56 6.01 1.32
N LEU A 169 -21.54 4.70 1.51
CA LEU A 169 -22.76 3.88 1.61
C LEU A 169 -23.64 4.31 2.79
N SER A 170 -23.03 4.60 3.94
CA SER A 170 -23.75 5.05 5.13
C SER A 170 -24.38 6.43 4.93
N LEU A 171 -23.68 7.34 4.26
CA LEU A 171 -24.18 8.68 3.95
C LEU A 171 -25.30 8.66 2.91
N GLU A 172 -25.16 7.87 1.85
CA GLU A 172 -26.21 7.65 0.85
C GLU A 172 -27.48 7.09 1.51
N LYS A 173 -27.32 6.11 2.40
CA LYS A 173 -28.43 5.56 3.18
C LYS A 173 -29.08 6.61 4.08
N MET A 174 -28.30 7.40 4.83
CA MET A 174 -28.86 8.46 5.68
C MET A 174 -29.61 9.53 4.87
N ILE A 175 -29.12 9.90 3.69
CA ILE A 175 -29.79 10.86 2.81
C ILE A 175 -31.11 10.28 2.30
N ALA A 176 -31.11 9.01 1.86
CA ALA A 176 -32.32 8.34 1.41
C ALA A 176 -33.38 8.26 2.53
N GLU A 177 -32.97 7.90 3.75
CA GLU A 177 -33.84 7.80 4.93
C GLU A 177 -34.30 9.16 5.49
N ASN A 178 -33.67 10.27 5.10
CA ASN A 178 -34.01 11.61 5.54
C ASN A 178 -34.34 12.53 4.35
N THR A 179 -34.96 11.99 3.31
CA THR A 179 -35.40 12.72 2.11
C THR A 179 -36.39 13.85 2.43
N ASP A 180 -37.11 13.74 3.54
CA ASP A 180 -38.12 14.71 4.00
C ASP A 180 -37.53 15.87 4.82
N LYS A 181 -36.26 15.75 5.24
CA LYS A 181 -35.58 16.77 6.05
C LYS A 181 -34.76 17.67 5.14
N THR A 182 -35.42 18.72 4.63
CA THR A 182 -34.69 19.81 3.96
C THR A 182 -33.81 20.54 4.99
N THR A 183 -32.64 20.99 4.57
CA THR A 183 -31.62 21.75 5.35
C THR A 183 -32.11 23.05 6.02
N MET A 184 -33.41 23.34 5.97
CA MET A 184 -34.04 24.52 6.57
C MET A 184 -34.35 24.40 8.07
N VAL A 185 -34.03 23.30 8.76
CA VAL A 185 -34.25 23.14 10.21
C VAL A 185 -32.95 22.82 10.96
N CYS A 186 -31.86 23.51 10.61
CA CYS A 186 -30.59 23.47 11.35
C CYS A 186 -30.09 24.87 11.74
N PHE A 187 -30.99 25.75 12.21
CA PHE A 187 -30.65 27.00 12.89
C PHE A 187 -31.28 27.06 14.27
#